data_AF-A0A963XS91-F1
#
_entry.id   AF-A0A963XS91-F1
#
_cell.length_a   1.000
_cell.length_b   1.000
_cell.length_c   1.000
_cell.angle_alpha   90.00
_cell.angle_beta   90.00
_cell.angle_gamma   90.00
#
_symmetry.space_group_name_H-M   'P 1'
#
loop_
_entity.id
_entity.type
_entity.pdbx_description
1 polymer ?
#
loop_
_entity_poly.entity_id
_entity_poly.type
_entity_poly.pdbx_seq_one_letter_code
_entity_poly.pdbx_strand_id
1 'polypeptide(L)' 'MRILFLGDVMGRAGRAAVAARLPGLRADWALDFVVVNGENATS' A
#
# COMPACT_ATOMS: atom_id res chain seq x y z
N MET A 1 5.15 -1.83 -17.70
CA MET A 1 4.48 -1.19 -16.55
C MET A 1 4.24 -2.22 -15.47
N ARG A 2 4.70 -1.97 -14.24
CA ARG A 2 4.57 -2.81 -13.05
C ARG A 2 3.60 -2.17 -12.08
N ILE A 3 2.54 -2.88 -11.75
CA ILE A 3 1.46 -2.41 -10.89
C ILE A 3 1.38 -3.32 -9.66
N LEU A 4 1.31 -2.72 -8.48
CA LEU A 4 1.00 -3.43 -7.25
C LEU A 4 -0.44 -3.14 -6.83
N PHE A 5 -1.21 -4.19 -6.58
CA PHE A 5 -2.52 -4.11 -5.94
C PHE A 5 -2.41 -4.58 -4.50
N LEU A 6 -2.82 -3.72 -3.57
CA LEU A 6 -2.98 -4.05 -2.16
C LEU A 6 -4.49 -4.19 -1.88
N GLY A 7 -4.85 -5.30 -1.23
CA GLY A 7 -6.19 -5.47 -0.65
C GLY A 7 -6.43 -4.49 0.49
N ASP A 8 -7.46 -4.77 1.28
CA ASP A 8 -7.96 -3.85 2.31
C ASP A 8 -6.89 -3.38 3.29
N VAL A 9 -6.80 -2.06 3.41
CA VAL A 9 -6.09 -1.41 4.51
C VAL A 9 -7.01 -1.32 5.71
N MET A 10 -6.68 -2.05 6.76
CA MET A 10 -7.46 -2.12 8.00
C MET A 10 -6.95 -1.12 9.05
N GLY A 11 -7.70 -0.03 9.28
CA GLY A 11 -7.52 0.92 10.38
C GLY A 11 -6.10 1.48 10.54
N ARG A 12 -5.77 1.96 11.75
CA ARG A 12 -4.47 2.59 12.06
C ARG A 12 -3.28 1.68 11.73
N ALA A 13 -3.39 0.38 12.03
CA ALA A 13 -2.32 -0.58 11.80
C ALA A 13 -2.01 -0.76 10.31
N GLY A 14 -3.04 -0.92 9.47
CA GLY A 14 -2.89 -1.00 8.03
C GLY A 14 -2.27 0.26 7.43
N ARG A 15 -2.77 1.45 7.85
CA ARG A 15 -2.21 2.73 7.40
C ARG A 15 -0.72 2.87 7.74
N ALA A 16 -0.33 2.48 8.96
CA ALA A 16 1.06 2.53 9.41
C ALA A 16 1.96 1.56 8.62
N ALA A 17 1.48 0.34 8.36
CA ALA A 17 2.21 -0.65 7.57
C ALA A 17 2.44 -0.17 6.12
N VAL A 18 1.42 0.40 5.48
CA VAL A 18 1.54 0.96 4.12
C VAL A 18 2.56 2.11 4.11
N ALA A 19 2.46 3.06 5.04
CA ALA A 19 3.38 4.20 5.11
C ALA A 19 4.85 3.77 5.32
N ALA A 20 5.09 2.74 6.14
CA ALA A 20 6.45 2.29 6.47
C ALA A 20 7.08 1.36 5.41
N ARG A 21 6.28 0.63 4.62
CA ARG A 21 6.78 -0.44 3.75
C ARG A 21 6.64 -0.16 2.26
N LEU A 22 5.58 0.51 1.84
CA LEU A 22 5.32 0.76 0.43
C LEU A 22 6.45 1.53 -0.30
N PRO A 23 7.11 2.53 0.32
CA PRO A 23 8.23 3.22 -0.34
C PRO A 23 9.38 2.27 -0.73
N GLY A 24 9.69 1.29 0.13
CA GLY A 24 10.72 0.28 -0.13
C GLY A 24 10.30 -0.67 -1.25
N LEU A 25 9.08 -1.21 -1.18
CA LEU A 25 8.52 -2.08 -2.23
C LEU A 25 8.49 -1.38 -3.59
N ARG A 26 8.18 -0.09 -3.63
CA ARG A 26 8.23 0.72 -4.86
C ARG A 26 9.63 0.78 -5.44
N ALA A 27 10.66 0.95 -4.62
CA ALA A 27 12.04 1.00 -5.08
C ALA A 27 12.53 -0.39 -5.53
N ASP A 28 12.35 -1.40 -4.69
CA ASP A 28 12.86 -2.76 -4.90
C ASP A 28 12.26 -3.41 -6.15
N TRP A 29 10.96 -3.17 -6.40
CA TRP A 29 10.26 -3.75 -7.56
C TRP A 29 10.10 -2.74 -8.70
N ALA A 30 10.60 -1.51 -8.52
CA ALA A 30 10.47 -0.36 -9.42
C ALA A 30 9.04 -0.21 -9.99
N LEU A 31 8.07 -0.16 -9.09
CA LEU A 31 6.64 -0.06 -9.40
C LEU A 31 6.32 1.28 -10.08
N ASP A 32 5.51 1.23 -11.14
CA ASP A 32 5.06 2.39 -11.89
C ASP A 32 3.75 2.96 -11.32
N PHE A 33 2.92 2.10 -10.72
CA PHE A 33 1.64 2.48 -10.11
C PHE A 33 1.25 1.54 -8.97
N VAL A 34 0.51 2.05 -7.99
CA VAL A 34 0.02 1.27 -6.84
C VAL A 34 -1.46 1.57 -6.62
N VAL A 35 -2.27 0.51 -6.48
CA VAL A 35 -3.68 0.60 -6.08
C VAL A 35 -3.84 -0.03 -4.72
N VAL A 36 -4.65 0.59 -3.88
CA VAL A 36 -4.90 0.15 -2.50
C VAL A 36 -6.39 0.22 -2.23
N ASN A 37 -7.01 -0.86 -1.73
CA ASN A 37 -8.38 -0.78 -1.21
C ASN A 37 -8.38 -0.11 0.17
N GLY A 38 -9.05 1.04 0.27
CA GLY A 38 -9.12 1.86 1.47
C GLY A 38 -10.45 1.78 2.24
N GLU A 39 -11.37 0.87 1.91
CA GLU A 39 -12.73 0.88 2.48
C GLU A 39 -12.75 0.73 4.01
N ASN A 40 -11.77 0.02 4.58
CA ASN A 40 -11.60 -0.21 6.01
C ASN A 40 -10.52 0.70 6.64
N ALA A 41 -10.06 1.73 5.92
CA ALA A 41 -8.87 2.47 6.31
C ALA A 41 -9.10 3.49 7.42
N THR A 42 -10.34 3.82 7.81
CA THR A 42 -10.62 4.84 8.83
C THR A 42 -10.91 4.20 10.19
N SER A 43 -10.29 4.74 11.24
CA SER A 43 -10.46 4.38 12.65
C SER A 43 -9.90 5.49 13.54
#